data_AF-A0A701GA60-F1
#
_entry.id   AF-A0A701GA60-F1
#
_cell.length_a   1.000
_cell.length_b   1.000
_cell.length_c   1.000
_cell.angle_alpha   90.00
_cell.angle_beta   90.00
_cell.angle_gamma   90.00
#
_symmetry.space_group_name_H-M   'P 1'
#
loop_
_entity.id
_entity.type
_entity.pdbx_description
1 polymer ?
#
loop_
_entity_poly.entity_id
_entity_poly.type
_entity_poly.pdbx_seq_one_letter_code
_entity_poly.pdbx_strand_id
1 'polypeptide(L)' 'ARVSNKVGLESDPQNFLLMHAMGPNVAGVIGSAIAAGVMLKYVLAM' A
#
# COMPACT_ATOMS: atom_id res chain seq x y z
N ALA A 1 -4.54 3.00 4.48
CA ALA A 1 -4.54 2.50 5.88
C ALA A 1 -5.81 2.83 6.69
N ARG A 2 -6.22 4.10 6.85
CA ARG A 2 -7.35 4.48 7.74
C ARG A 2 -8.70 3.83 7.40
N VAL A 3 -9.05 3.73 6.11
CA VAL A 3 -10.28 3.04 5.68
C VAL A 3 -10.24 1.55 6.05
N SER A 4 -9.10 0.89 5.84
CA SER A 4 -8.92 -0.51 6.25
C SER A 4 -9.06 -0.68 7.78
N ASN A 5 -8.56 0.26 8.58
CA ASN A 5 -8.79 0.24 10.03
C ASN A 5 -10.27 0.42 10.40
N LYS A 6 -11.00 1.30 9.71
CA LYS A 6 -12.44 1.49 9.94
C LYS A 6 -13.21 0.18 9.69
N VAL A 7 -12.98 -0.45 8.54
CA VAL A 7 -13.64 -1.72 8.18
C VAL A 7 -13.23 -2.86 9.13
N GLY A 8 -11.98 -2.87 9.60
CA GLY A 8 -11.52 -3.81 10.62
C GLY A 8 -12.31 -3.67 11.93
N LEU A 9 -12.50 -2.44 12.40
CA LEU A 9 -13.28 -2.15 13.61
C LEU A 9 -14.79 -2.42 13.46
N GLU A 10 -15.34 -2.31 12.26
CA GLU A 10 -16.72 -2.74 11.96
C GLU A 10 -16.90 -4.26 12.10
N SER A 11 -15.83 -5.03 11.87
CA SER A 11 -15.84 -6.51 11.97
C SER A 11 -15.49 -7.00 13.38
N ASP A 12 -14.52 -6.36 14.03
CA ASP A 12 -14.08 -6.61 15.41
C ASP A 12 -13.64 -5.29 16.07
N PRO A 13 -14.39 -4.78 17.08
CA PRO A 13 -14.07 -3.53 17.76
C PRO A 13 -12.72 -3.46 18.47
N GLN A 14 -12.04 -4.59 18.70
CA GLN A 14 -10.71 -4.65 19.31
C GLN A 14 -9.57 -4.79 18.29
N ASN A 15 -9.88 -4.93 17.00
CA ASN A 15 -8.90 -5.17 15.96
C ASN A 15 -8.35 -3.86 15.34
N PHE A 16 -7.32 -3.31 15.97
CA PHE A 16 -6.68 -2.06 15.55
C PHE A 16 -5.61 -2.29 14.47
N LEU A 17 -6.02 -2.15 13.21
CA LEU A 17 -5.16 -2.41 12.06
C LEU A 17 -4.29 -1.22 11.64
N LEU A 18 -4.56 0.01 12.08
CA LEU A 18 -3.92 1.21 11.52
C LEU A 18 -2.39 1.13 11.56
N MET A 19 -1.80 0.76 12.70
CA MET A 19 -0.33 0.70 12.85
C MET A 19 0.29 -0.38 11.96
N HIS A 20 -0.37 -1.53 11.82
CA HIS A 20 0.10 -2.63 10.99
C HIS A 20 -0.08 -2.34 9.49
N ALA A 21 -1.24 -1.81 9.10
CA ALA A 21 -1.62 -1.51 7.73
C ALA A 21 -0.84 -0.35 7.10
N MET A 22 -0.07 0.43 7.89
CA MET A 22 0.86 1.42 7.35
C MET A 22 2.05 0.79 6.61
N GLY A 23 2.47 -0.43 6.99
CA GLY A 23 3.55 -1.15 6.30
C GLY A 23 3.23 -1.38 4.82
N PRO A 24 2.15 -2.11 4.48
CA PRO A 24 1.70 -2.28 3.10
C PRO A 24 1.41 -0.96 2.37
N ASN A 25 0.91 0.06 3.08
CA ASN A 25 0.66 1.38 2.51
C ASN A 25 1.94 2.04 1.98
N VAL A 26 3.04 2.01 2.75
CA VAL A 26 4.34 2.53 2.32
C VAL A 26 4.97 1.65 1.25
N ALA A 27 4.85 0.33 1.37
CA ALA A 27 5.31 -0.61 0.35
C ALA A 27 4.67 -0.36 -1.01
N GLY A 28 3.38 -0.01 -1.06
CA GLY A 28 2.68 0.35 -2.30
C GLY A 28 3.24 1.62 -2.95
N VAL A 29 3.63 2.64 -2.17
CA VAL A 29 4.27 3.86 -2.69
C VAL A 29 5.61 3.52 -3.34
N ILE A 30 6.44 2.73 -2.65
CA ILE A 30 7.74 2.28 -3.19
C ILE A 30 7.55 1.42 -4.43
N GLY A 31 6.63 0.45 -4.39
CA GLY A 31 6.31 -0.43 -5.50
C GLY A 31 5.83 0.34 -6.74
N SER A 32 5.06 1.41 -6.55
CA SER A 32 4.60 2.29 -7.63
C SER A 32 5.77 2.98 -8.33
N ALA A 33 6.74 3.48 -7.56
CA ALA A 33 7.95 4.08 -8.12
C ALA A 33 8.82 3.05 -8.88
N ILE A 34 8.94 1.82 -8.34
CA ILE A 34 9.66 0.74 -9.01
C ILE A 34 8.97 0.37 -10.33
N ALA A 35 7.65 0.16 -10.31
CA ALA A 35 6.87 -0.17 -11.50
C ALA A 35 6.99 0.93 -12.56
N ALA A 36 6.90 2.20 -12.17
CA ALA A 36 7.12 3.33 -13.06
C ALA A 36 8.54 3.30 -13.68
N GLY A 37 9.58 3.03 -12.88
CA GLY A 37 10.95 2.90 -13.37
C GLY A 37 11.12 1.76 -14.38
N VAL A 38 10.50 0.60 -14.13
CA VAL A 38 10.50 -0.53 -15.06
C VAL A 38 9.78 -0.17 -16.37
N MET A 39 8.61 0.48 -16.29
CA MET A 39 7.87 0.92 -17.48
C MET A 39 8.65 1.95 -18.30
N LEU A 40 9.27 2.93 -17.65
CA LEU A 40 10.11 3.91 -18.33
C LEU A 40 11.29 3.23 -19.05
N LYS A 41 11.98 2.31 -18.38
CA LYS A 41 13.06 1.53 -18.99
C LYS A 41 12.56 0.78 -20.22
N TYR A 42 11.41 0.12 -20.12
CA TYR A 42 10.83 -0.66 -21.20
C TYR A 42 10.43 0.21 -22.40
N VAL A 43 9.88 1.40 -22.16
CA VAL A 43 9.45 2.31 -23.24
C VAL A 43 10.62 3.06 -23.89
N LEU A 44 11.64 3.43 -23.11
CA LEU A 44 12.72 4.33 -23.58
C LEU A 44 14.01 3.61 -24.01
N ALA A 45 14.23 2.36 -23.59
CA ALA A 45 15.53 1.69 -23.72
C ALA A 45 15.45 0.21 -24.10
N MET A 46 14.26 -0.32 -24.39
CA MET A 46 14.05 -1.67 -24.93
C MET A 46 13.28 -1.56 -26.25
#